data_AF-A0A1R1QIN8-F1
#
_entry.id   AF-A0A1R1QIN8-F1
#
_cell.length_a   1.000
_cell.length_b   1.000
_cell.length_c   1.000
_cell.angle_alpha   90.00
_cell.angle_beta   90.00
_cell.angle_gamma   90.00
#
_symmetry.space_group_name_H-M   'P 1'
#
loop_
_entity.id
_entity.type
_entity.pdbx_description
1 polymer ?
#
loop_
_entity_poly.entity_id
_entity_poly.type
_entity_poly.pdbx_seq_one_letter_code
_entity_poly.pdbx_strand_id
1 'polypeptide(L)'
;MNYSKVEKFIKENAGEKDFTDGIDEEKISKIEQNLQVSIPESYKWFLRNYGSGGSFGIEILGHGLVSPKVVEFTKDYRELYDLPDHIVVIVDVDAFAYCLDTQKMDSGECPVVTWIYQSGYDHQKASKGIRKDYGG
;
A
#
# COMPACT_ATOMS: atom_id res chain seq x y z
N MET A 1 5.39 12.13 11.92
CA MET A 1 6.46 11.20 11.48
C MET A 1 7.84 11.78 11.78
N ASN A 2 8.87 10.98 12.07
CA ASN A 2 10.26 11.45 12.18
C ASN A 2 11.05 11.00 10.94
N TYR A 3 11.10 11.86 9.92
CA TYR A 3 11.71 11.54 8.63
C TYR A 3 13.22 11.33 8.69
N SER A 4 13.95 12.08 9.52
CA SER A 4 15.42 11.97 9.58
C SER A 4 15.91 10.60 10.07
N LYS A 5 15.15 9.94 10.95
CA LYS A 5 15.45 8.55 11.34
C LYS A 5 15.28 7.57 10.17
N VAL A 6 14.24 7.76 9.37
CA VAL A 6 13.95 6.92 8.18
C VAL A 6 15.02 7.14 7.12
N GLU A 7 15.35 8.39 6.81
CA GLU A 7 16.41 8.76 5.86
C GLU A 7 17.75 8.15 6.26
N LYS A 8 18.13 8.27 7.53
CA LYS A 8 19.36 7.68 8.06
C LYS A 8 19.35 6.16 7.91
N PHE A 9 18.25 5.50 8.27
CA PHE A 9 18.11 4.05 8.14
C PHE A 9 18.27 3.61 6.68
N ILE A 10 17.58 4.26 5.74
CA ILE A 10 17.69 3.95 4.30
C ILE A 10 19.13 4.15 3.82
N LYS A 11 19.76 5.27 4.17
CA LYS A 11 21.15 5.56 3.77
C LYS A 11 22.15 4.52 4.28
N GLU A 12 21.93 3.97 5.47
CA GLU A 12 22.85 3.00 6.08
C GLU A 12 22.62 1.56 5.60
N ASN A 13 21.46 1.24 5.04
CA ASN A 13 21.05 -0.16 4.80
C ASN A 13 20.60 -0.46 3.37
N ALA A 14 20.16 0.52 2.59
CA ALA A 14 19.65 0.29 1.24
C ALA A 14 20.77 0.36 0.19
N GLY A 15 20.70 -0.53 -0.79
CA GLY A 15 21.54 -0.49 -1.98
C GLY A 15 21.12 0.62 -2.95
N GLU A 16 22.03 0.99 -3.87
CA GLU A 16 21.77 2.03 -4.89
C GLU A 16 20.57 1.74 -5.80
N LYS A 17 20.14 0.48 -5.89
CA LYS A 17 19.02 0.03 -6.74
C LYS A 17 17.80 -0.45 -5.96
N ASP A 18 17.81 -0.26 -4.63
CA ASP A 18 16.69 -0.65 -3.77
C ASP A 18 15.47 0.26 -3.98
N PHE A 19 15.70 1.47 -4.49
CA PHE A 19 14.66 2.45 -4.83
C PHE A 19 14.84 2.96 -6.26
N THR A 20 13.77 3.47 -6.85
CA THR A 20 13.80 3.97 -8.24
C THR A 20 14.33 5.39 -8.39
N ASP A 21 14.06 6.25 -7.40
CA ASP A 21 14.29 7.70 -7.32
C ASP A 21 12.97 8.47 -7.13
N GLY A 22 13.08 9.60 -6.45
CA GLY A 22 11.98 10.50 -6.15
C GLY A 22 11.25 11.04 -7.39
N ILE A 23 9.95 11.30 -7.23
CA ILE A 23 9.09 11.90 -8.26
C ILE A 23 8.60 13.30 -7.89
N ASP A 24 8.28 14.10 -8.90
CA ASP A 24 7.75 15.46 -8.74
C ASP A 24 6.25 15.48 -8.35
N GLU A 25 5.77 16.67 -7.96
CA GLU A 25 4.37 16.91 -7.58
C GLU A 25 3.38 16.66 -8.71
N GLU A 26 3.79 16.79 -9.98
CA GLU A 26 2.93 16.52 -11.11
C GLU A 26 2.60 15.03 -11.19
N LYS A 27 3.61 14.17 -11.04
CA LYS A 27 3.42 12.71 -10.97
C LYS A 27 2.63 12.30 -9.74
N ILE A 28 2.87 12.92 -8.58
CA ILE A 28 2.10 12.66 -7.35
C ILE A 28 0.62 13.04 -7.56
N SER A 29 0.35 14.22 -8.14
CA SER A 29 -1.01 14.65 -8.46
C SER A 29 -1.70 13.70 -9.44
N LYS A 30 -0.97 13.17 -10.44
CA LYS A 30 -1.50 12.15 -11.36
C LYS A 30 -1.84 10.85 -10.66
N ILE A 31 -1.07 10.43 -9.64
CA ILE A 31 -1.41 9.25 -8.82
C ILE A 31 -2.73 9.48 -8.09
N GLU A 32 -2.89 10.61 -7.40
CA GLU A 32 -4.12 10.99 -6.70
C GLU A 32 -5.33 11.06 -7.65
N GLN A 33 -5.16 11.68 -8.82
CA GLN A 33 -6.20 11.78 -9.85
C GLN A 33 -6.60 10.42 -10.42
N ASN A 34 -5.63 9.55 -10.70
CA ASN A 34 -5.87 8.22 -11.27
C ASN A 34 -6.59 7.29 -10.28
N LEU A 35 -6.32 7.46 -8.98
CA LEU A 35 -6.94 6.66 -7.92
C LEU A 35 -8.19 7.30 -7.32
N GLN A 36 -8.43 8.58 -7.61
CA GLN A 36 -9.52 9.40 -7.08
C GLN A 36 -9.51 9.51 -5.55
N VAL A 37 -8.32 9.65 -4.97
CA VAL A 37 -8.09 9.76 -3.52
C VAL A 37 -7.05 10.82 -3.22
N SER A 38 -7.06 11.35 -2.00
CA SER A 38 -5.93 12.07 -1.44
C SER A 38 -5.05 11.10 -0.65
N ILE A 39 -3.76 11.05 -0.96
CA ILE A 39 -2.80 10.21 -0.23
C ILE A 39 -2.17 10.99 0.95
N PRO A 40 -1.70 10.32 2.01
CA PRO A 40 -1.18 11.00 3.20
C PRO A 40 0.19 11.65 2.94
N GLU A 41 0.50 12.69 3.70
CA GLU A 41 1.73 13.49 3.55
C GLU A 41 3.01 12.67 3.74
N SER A 42 3.02 11.70 4.67
CA SER A 42 4.16 10.79 4.84
C SER A 42 4.40 9.91 3.61
N TYR A 43 3.35 9.48 2.91
CA TYR A 43 3.48 8.71 1.68
C TYR A 43 3.88 9.61 0.50
N LYS A 44 3.36 10.84 0.41
CA LYS A 44 3.90 11.82 -0.57
C LYS A 44 5.38 12.10 -0.34
N TRP A 45 5.82 12.24 0.91
CA TRP A 45 7.24 12.37 1.23
C TRP A 45 8.04 11.17 0.74
N PHE A 46 7.54 9.94 0.91
CA PHE A 46 8.19 8.75 0.35
C PHE A 46 8.30 8.83 -1.18
N LEU A 47 7.21 9.15 -1.87
CA LEU A 47 7.20 9.30 -3.33
C LEU A 47 8.20 10.36 -3.82
N ARG A 48 8.27 11.52 -3.15
CA ARG A 48 9.19 12.62 -3.50
C ARG A 48 10.67 12.25 -3.38
N ASN A 49 11.00 11.38 -2.43
CA ASN A 49 12.40 11.09 -2.10
C ASN A 49 12.89 9.77 -2.70
N TYR A 50 11.98 8.80 -2.88
CA TYR A 50 12.36 7.42 -3.21
C TYR A 50 11.57 6.82 -4.38
N GLY A 51 10.41 7.40 -4.73
CA GLY A 51 9.56 6.91 -5.82
C GLY A 51 8.87 5.60 -5.48
N SER A 52 9.52 4.48 -5.72
CA SER A 52 9.09 3.11 -5.39
C SER A 52 10.29 2.29 -4.95
N GLY A 53 10.07 1.24 -4.16
CA GLY A 53 11.12 0.30 -3.81
C GLY A 53 11.16 -0.02 -2.31
N GLY A 54 12.25 -0.61 -1.87
CA GLY A 54 12.46 -0.99 -0.49
C GLY A 54 13.64 -1.93 -0.31
N SER A 55 13.83 -2.40 0.91
CA SER A 55 14.96 -3.25 1.28
C SER A 55 14.50 -4.36 2.22
N PHE A 56 15.37 -5.35 2.45
CA PHE A 56 15.07 -6.52 3.29
C PHE A 56 13.82 -7.32 2.88
N GLY A 57 13.55 -7.39 1.58
CA GLY A 57 12.42 -8.15 1.02
C GLY A 57 11.05 -7.47 1.19
N ILE A 58 11.02 -6.20 1.61
CA ILE A 58 9.80 -5.39 1.61
C ILE A 58 9.91 -4.36 0.48
N GLU A 59 8.97 -4.38 -0.45
CA GLU A 59 8.86 -3.39 -1.52
C GLU A 59 7.63 -2.51 -1.28
N ILE A 60 7.86 -1.21 -1.09
CA ILE A 60 6.79 -0.22 -1.02
C ILE A 60 6.49 0.24 -2.44
N LEU A 61 5.28 -0.06 -2.90
CA LEU A 61 4.77 0.37 -4.19
C LEU A 61 4.67 1.89 -4.22
N GLY A 62 5.08 2.48 -5.33
CA GLY A 62 4.95 3.91 -5.61
C GLY A 62 5.04 4.16 -7.10
N HIS A 63 5.92 5.07 -7.51
CA HIS A 63 6.19 5.28 -8.93
C HIS A 63 7.46 4.55 -9.36
N GLY A 64 7.30 3.46 -10.13
CA GLY A 64 8.41 2.71 -10.70
C GLY A 64 9.13 3.50 -11.80
N LEU A 65 10.18 2.92 -12.39
CA LEU A 65 10.98 3.60 -13.43
C LEU A 65 10.15 4.08 -14.63
N VAL A 66 9.12 3.33 -15.01
CA VAL A 66 8.31 3.60 -16.20
C VAL A 66 6.87 4.01 -15.85
N SER A 67 6.32 3.49 -14.76
CA SER A 67 4.89 3.63 -14.48
C SER A 67 4.57 3.68 -12.98
N PRO A 68 3.42 4.25 -12.59
CA PRO A 68 2.98 4.28 -11.21
C PRO A 68 2.45 2.92 -10.75
N LYS A 69 3.34 2.07 -10.20
CA LYS A 69 3.01 0.72 -9.71
C LYS A 69 1.92 0.73 -8.65
N VAL A 70 1.90 1.71 -7.76
CA VAL A 70 0.80 1.90 -6.80
C VAL A 70 -0.56 2.01 -7.49
N VAL A 71 -0.63 2.68 -8.65
CA VAL A 71 -1.88 2.84 -9.40
C VAL A 71 -2.27 1.55 -10.10
N GLU A 72 -1.32 0.87 -10.75
CA GLU A 72 -1.53 -0.41 -11.44
C GLU A 72 -2.09 -1.45 -10.45
N PHE A 73 -1.36 -1.72 -9.37
CA PHE A 73 -1.76 -2.73 -8.38
C PHE A 73 -3.08 -2.39 -7.68
N THR A 74 -3.29 -1.12 -7.32
CA THR A 74 -4.56 -0.73 -6.69
C THR A 74 -5.74 -0.93 -7.66
N LYS A 75 -5.59 -0.64 -8.96
CA LYS A 75 -6.64 -0.88 -9.95
C LYS A 75 -6.88 -2.37 -10.18
N ASP A 76 -5.82 -3.17 -10.28
CA ASP A 76 -5.94 -4.62 -10.41
C ASP A 76 -6.68 -5.20 -9.20
N TYR A 77 -6.39 -4.73 -7.99
CA TYR A 77 -7.11 -5.17 -6.78
C TYR A 77 -8.58 -4.73 -6.76
N ARG A 78 -8.90 -3.53 -7.24
CA ARG A 78 -10.29 -3.08 -7.39
C ARG A 78 -11.06 -3.96 -8.36
N GLU A 79 -10.44 -4.33 -9.48
CA GLU A 79 -11.06 -5.16 -10.52
C GLU A 79 -11.19 -6.63 -10.10
N LEU A 80 -10.16 -7.20 -9.50
CA LEU A 80 -10.07 -8.64 -9.23
C LEU A 80 -10.66 -9.05 -7.88
N TYR A 81 -10.66 -8.15 -6.91
CA TYR A 81 -10.94 -8.48 -5.50
C TYR A 81 -11.92 -7.51 -4.82
N ASP A 82 -12.64 -6.70 -5.59
CA ASP A 82 -13.63 -5.71 -5.10
C ASP A 82 -13.04 -4.78 -4.02
N LEU A 83 -11.77 -4.39 -4.18
CA LEU A 83 -11.11 -3.47 -3.26
C LEU A 83 -11.87 -2.13 -3.24
N PRO A 84 -12.24 -1.57 -2.06
CA PRO A 84 -12.96 -0.30 -2.01
C PRO A 84 -12.13 0.87 -2.55
N ASP A 85 -12.78 1.85 -3.17
CA ASP A 85 -12.10 2.98 -3.83
C ASP A 85 -11.19 3.80 -2.90
N HIS A 86 -11.53 3.88 -1.61
CA HIS A 86 -10.73 4.61 -0.63
C HIS A 86 -9.49 3.83 -0.14
N ILE A 87 -9.31 2.58 -0.54
CA ILE A 87 -8.18 1.75 -0.18
C ILE A 87 -7.13 1.80 -1.29
N VAL A 88 -5.87 2.08 -0.91
CA VAL A 88 -4.72 2.13 -1.84
C VAL A 88 -3.69 1.09 -1.44
N VAL A 89 -3.31 0.19 -2.34
CA VAL A 89 -2.34 -0.87 -2.09
C VAL A 89 -0.92 -0.28 -2.12
N ILE A 90 -0.18 -0.40 -1.01
CA ILE A 90 1.19 0.12 -0.91
C ILE A 90 2.24 -0.98 -0.72
N VAL A 91 1.85 -2.19 -0.34
CA VAL A 91 2.71 -3.38 -0.36
C VAL A 91 1.82 -4.57 -0.72
N ASP A 92 2.22 -5.33 -1.73
CA ASP A 92 1.62 -6.62 -2.09
C ASP A 92 2.52 -7.75 -1.58
N VAL A 93 1.95 -8.74 -0.87
CA VAL A 93 2.69 -9.90 -0.34
C VAL A 93 2.01 -11.23 -0.71
N ASP A 94 1.43 -11.30 -1.90
CA ASP A 94 0.75 -12.45 -2.52
C ASP A 94 -0.54 -12.92 -1.81
N ALA A 95 -0.49 -13.11 -0.49
CA ALA A 95 -1.61 -13.61 0.33
C ALA A 95 -2.47 -12.49 0.94
N PHE A 96 -1.93 -11.28 1.02
CA PHE A 96 -2.63 -10.08 1.48
C PHE A 96 -1.87 -8.83 1.01
N ALA A 97 -2.45 -7.66 1.26
CA ALA A 97 -1.80 -6.37 1.05
C ALA A 97 -1.76 -5.54 2.33
N TYR A 98 -0.76 -4.67 2.42
CA TYR A 98 -0.84 -3.47 3.26
C TYR A 98 -1.33 -2.32 2.42
N CYS A 99 -2.34 -1.62 2.94
CA CYS A 99 -3.05 -0.58 2.21
C CYS A 99 -3.22 0.67 3.06
N LEU A 100 -3.33 1.82 2.41
CA LEU A 100 -3.77 3.07 3.02
C LEU A 100 -5.30 3.14 3.00
N ASP A 101 -5.91 3.40 4.15
CA ASP A 101 -7.35 3.69 4.24
C ASP A 101 -7.57 5.20 4.21
N THR A 102 -7.63 5.74 3.00
CA THR A 102 -7.70 7.19 2.74
C THR A 102 -9.03 7.82 3.18
N GLN A 103 -10.05 7.01 3.47
CA GLN A 103 -11.31 7.51 4.04
C GLN A 103 -11.13 7.97 5.49
N LYS A 104 -10.16 7.41 6.21
CA LYS A 104 -9.84 7.75 7.60
C LYS A 104 -8.69 8.76 7.70
N MET A 105 -8.66 9.75 6.81
CA MET A 105 -7.70 10.83 6.84
C MET A 105 -7.92 11.73 8.08
N ASP A 106 -6.87 11.92 8.87
CA ASP A 106 -6.81 12.86 9.98
C ASP A 106 -5.49 13.61 9.93
N SER A 107 -5.55 14.94 9.93
CA SER A 107 -4.37 15.81 10.01
C SER A 107 -3.29 15.50 8.95
N GLY A 108 -3.71 15.09 7.74
CA GLY A 108 -2.83 14.78 6.61
C GLY A 108 -2.26 13.36 6.61
N GLU A 109 -2.67 12.52 7.55
CA GLU A 109 -2.26 11.11 7.64
C GLU A 109 -3.48 10.18 7.67
N CYS A 110 -3.29 8.92 7.26
CA CYS A 110 -4.34 7.91 7.33
C CYS A 110 -3.75 6.57 7.79
N PRO A 111 -4.55 5.67 8.38
CA PRO A 111 -4.03 4.41 8.88
C PRO A 111 -3.61 3.47 7.74
N VAL A 112 -2.56 2.70 7.99
CA VAL A 112 -2.23 1.51 7.21
C VAL A 112 -3.08 0.35 7.75
N VAL A 113 -3.81 -0.31 6.86
CA VAL A 113 -4.65 -1.48 7.16
C VAL A 113 -4.18 -2.68 6.37
N THR A 114 -4.53 -3.88 6.82
CA THR A 114 -4.31 -5.11 6.07
C THR A 114 -5.57 -5.44 5.27
N TRP A 115 -5.42 -5.63 3.97
CA TRP A 115 -6.46 -6.18 3.12
C TRP A 115 -6.16 -7.64 2.83
N ILE A 116 -7.02 -8.55 3.31
CA ILE A 116 -6.89 -9.98 3.08
C ILE A 116 -7.86 -10.36 1.97
N TYR A 117 -7.35 -10.99 0.92
CA TYR A 117 -8.20 -11.52 -0.14
C TYR A 117 -9.17 -12.55 0.43
N GLN A 118 -10.45 -12.43 0.10
CA GLN A 118 -11.45 -13.44 0.45
C GLN A 118 -11.56 -14.56 -0.60
N SER A 119 -10.52 -14.80 -1.40
CA SER A 119 -10.52 -15.86 -2.42
C SER A 119 -10.27 -17.24 -1.79
N GLY A 120 -11.16 -18.19 -2.08
CA GLY A 120 -11.38 -19.40 -1.30
C GLY A 120 -10.37 -20.55 -1.47
N TYR A 121 -10.02 -21.14 -0.32
CA TYR A 121 -10.14 -22.59 -0.02
C TYR A 121 -10.45 -22.76 1.48
N ASP A 122 -9.90 -21.88 2.34
CA ASP A 122 -10.13 -21.88 3.80
C ASP A 122 -11.45 -21.24 4.25
N HIS A 123 -11.97 -20.24 3.54
CA HIS A 123 -13.24 -19.61 3.91
C HIS A 123 -14.43 -20.60 3.84
N GLN A 124 -14.40 -21.55 2.90
CA GLN A 124 -15.42 -22.61 2.81
C GLN A 124 -15.32 -23.63 3.96
N LYS A 125 -14.13 -23.84 4.54
CA LYS A 125 -13.94 -24.75 5.69
C LYS A 125 -14.25 -24.06 7.02
N ALA A 126 -13.83 -22.81 7.21
CA ALA A 126 -14.08 -22.06 8.45
C ALA A 126 -15.58 -21.76 8.64
N SER A 127 -16.30 -21.38 7.58
CA SER A 127 -17.75 -21.14 7.65
C SER A 127 -18.58 -22.41 7.85
N LYS A 128 -18.05 -23.59 7.47
CA LYS A 128 -18.68 -24.90 7.74
C LYS A 128 -18.28 -25.53 9.08
N GLY A 129 -17.18 -25.08 9.69
CA GLY A 129 -16.63 -25.65 10.93
C GLY A 129 -17.10 -24.96 12.23
N ILE A 130 -17.73 -23.79 12.16
CA ILE A 130 -18.20 -23.05 13.34
C ILE A 130 -19.74 -23.06 13.36
N ARG A 131 -20.33 -24.24 13.57
CA ARG A 131 -21.71 -24.34 14.06
C ARG A 131 -21.86 -25.54 14.99
N LYS A 132 -22.21 -25.22 16.24
CA LYS A 132 -22.53 -26.09 17.38
C LYS A 132 -21.26 -26.73 17.97
N ASP A 133 -20.75 -26.33 19.14
CA ASP A 133 -21.45 -26.36 20.42
C ASP A 133 -20.84 -25.34 21.40
N TYR A 134 -21.51 -24.22 21.68
CA TYR A 134 -21.38 -23.52 22.97
C TYR A 134 -22.67 -22.72 23.21
N GLY A 135 -23.48 -23.18 24.15
CA GLY A 135 -24.58 -22.41 24.71
C GLY A 135 -25.73 -23.25 25.25
N GLY A 136 -25.68 -23.53 26.55
CA GLY A 136 -26.86 -23.67 27.44
C GLY A 136 -27.78 -24.85 27.24
#